data_AF-A0A0U5MEZ4-F1
#
_entry.id   AF-A0A0U5MEZ4-F1
#
_cell.length_a   1.000
_cell.length_b   1.000
_cell.length_c   1.000
_cell.angle_alpha   90.00
_cell.angle_beta   90.00
_cell.angle_gamma   90.00
#
_symmetry.space_group_name_H-M   'P 1'
#
loop_
_entity.id
_entity.type
_entity.pdbx_description
1 polymer ?
#
loop_
_entity_poly.entity_id
_entity_poly.type
_entity_poly.pdbx_seq_one_letter_code
_entity_poly.pdbx_strand_id
1 'polypeptide(L)' 'MRPRPLPGSLPTFGDHEPLLEDVLRDPIIHCLMACDGIEMGAMEALILTTQRRLQ' A
#
# COMPACT_ATOMS: atom_id res chain seq x y z
N MET A 1 -17.55 -25.25 -21.88
CA MET A 1 -17.83 -24.51 -20.63
C MET A 1 -16.49 -24.04 -20.08
N ARG A 2 -16.15 -22.75 -20.23
CA ARG A 2 -14.92 -22.18 -19.65
C ARG A 2 -15.14 -21.98 -18.14
N PRO A 3 -14.24 -22.46 -17.26
CA PRO A 3 -14.39 -22.22 -15.83
C PRO A 3 -14.23 -20.71 -15.55
N ARG A 4 -15.17 -20.16 -14.77
CA ARG A 4 -15.07 -18.78 -14.26
C ARG A 4 -13.84 -18.68 -13.34
N PRO A 5 -13.02 -17.62 -13.43
CA PRO A 5 -12.00 -17.38 -12.41
C PRO A 5 -12.72 -17.13 -11.08
N LEU A 6 -12.28 -17.85 -10.04
CA LEU A 6 -12.73 -17.64 -8.66
C LEU A 6 -12.36 -16.21 -8.23
N PRO A 7 -13.26 -15.47 -7.54
CA PRO A 7 -12.89 -14.20 -6.90
C PRO A 7 -12.06 -14.53 -5.66
N GLY A 8 -10.78 -14.77 -5.86
CA GLY A 8 -9.88 -15.24 -4.80
C GLY A 8 -8.41 -15.26 -5.16
N SER A 9 -8.00 -14.72 -6.31
CA SER A 9 -6.59 -14.39 -6.54
C SER A 9 -6.31 -13.02 -5.92
N LEU A 10 -6.25 -12.97 -4.59
CA LEU A 10 -5.40 -11.96 -3.96
C LEU A 10 -3.99 -12.18 -4.55
N PRO A 11 -3.27 -11.12 -4.95
CA PRO A 11 -1.88 -11.29 -5.36
C PRO A 11 -1.18 -12.00 -4.21
N THR A 12 -0.62 -13.18 -4.51
CA THR A 12 0.26 -13.89 -3.60
C THR A 12 1.45 -12.97 -3.36
N PHE A 13 1.42 -12.19 -2.28
CA PHE A 13 2.60 -11.50 -1.76
C PHE A 13 3.57 -12.61 -1.37
N GLY A 14 4.44 -13.00 -2.30
CA GLY A 14 5.39 -14.08 -2.11
C GLY A 14 6.35 -13.72 -0.99
N ASP A 15 6.25 -14.43 0.13
CA ASP A 15 7.20 -14.64 1.24
C ASP A 15 8.05 -13.46 1.80
N HIS A 16 7.85 -12.24 1.31
CA HIS A 16 8.54 -11.03 1.71
C HIS A 16 7.53 -9.92 1.97
N GLU A 17 7.61 -9.33 3.16
CA GLU A 17 6.85 -8.12 3.47
C GLU A 17 7.27 -7.01 2.50
N PRO A 18 6.31 -6.31 1.87
CA PRO A 18 6.62 -5.22 0.95
C PRO A 18 7.32 -4.09 1.69
N LEU A 19 8.29 -3.46 1.04
CA LEU A 19 8.90 -2.26 1.61
C LEU A 19 7.86 -1.14 1.63
N LEU A 20 8.00 -0.22 2.59
CA LEU A 20 7.11 0.94 2.69
C LEU A 20 7.10 1.75 1.39
N GLU A 21 8.24 1.88 0.71
CA GLU A 21 8.35 2.56 -0.58
C GLU A 21 7.52 1.90 -1.68
N ASP A 22 7.41 0.57 -1.66
CA ASP A 22 6.63 -0.19 -2.64
C ASP A 22 5.12 0.02 -2.39
N VAL A 23 4.71 0.00 -1.13
CA VAL A 23 3.33 0.27 -0.71
C VAL A 23 2.91 1.71 -1.07
N LEU A 24 3.78 2.69 -0.82
CA LEU A 24 3.52 4.09 -1.16
C LEU A 24 3.58 4.38 -2.65
N ARG A 25 4.11 3.50 -3.50
CA ARG A 25 4.08 3.64 -4.96
C ARG A 25 2.90 2.92 -5.61
N ASP A 26 2.16 2.10 -4.85
CA ASP A 26 1.05 1.33 -5.38
C ASP A 26 -0.18 2.25 -5.65
N PRO A 27 -0.64 2.35 -6.90
CA PRO A 27 -1.77 3.21 -7.24
C PRO A 27 -3.09 2.78 -6.57
N ILE A 28 -3.24 1.50 -6.20
CA ILE A 28 -4.42 1.02 -5.46
C ILE A 28 -4.40 1.59 -4.04
N ILE A 29 -3.24 1.58 -3.38
CA ILE A 29 -3.07 2.16 -2.05
C ILE A 29 -3.34 3.67 -2.09
N HIS A 30 -2.87 4.38 -3.11
CA HIS A 30 -3.20 5.79 -3.33
C HIS A 30 -4.71 6.02 -3.43
N CYS A 31 -5.42 5.19 -4.22
CA CYS A 31 -6.86 5.30 -4.36
C CYS A 31 -7.59 5.06 -3.03
N LEU A 32 -7.16 4.04 -2.26
CA LEU A 32 -7.76 3.71 -0.97
C LEU A 32 -7.53 4.84 0.05
N MET A 33 -6.31 5.35 0.15
CA MET A 33 -6.00 6.48 1.02
C MET A 33 -6.81 7.73 0.67
N ALA A 34 -6.96 8.02 -0.62
CA ALA A 34 -7.80 9.14 -1.06
C ALA A 34 -9.28 8.95 -0.70
N CYS A 35 -9.81 7.73 -0.82
CA CYS A 35 -11.18 7.40 -0.36
C CYS A 35 -11.36 7.63 1.14
N ASP A 36 -10.32 7.36 1.92
CA ASP A 36 -10.31 7.59 3.38
C ASP A 36 -9.97 9.04 3.76
N GLY A 37 -9.78 9.94 2.78
CA GLY A 37 -9.43 11.34 3.00
C GLY A 37 -8.00 11.55 3.51
N ILE A 38 -7.13 10.55 3.35
CA ILE A 38 -5.74 10.59 3.76
C ILE A 38 -4.90 11.19 2.63
N GLU A 39 -4.30 12.35 2.90
CA GLU A 39 -3.39 12.99 1.95
C GLU A 39 -2.02 12.28 1.96
N MET A 40 -1.57 11.85 0.79
CA MET A 40 -0.29 11.13 0.63
C MET A 40 0.90 11.94 1.14
N GLY A 41 0.97 13.24 0.82
CA GLY A 41 2.06 14.11 1.29
C GLY A 41 2.09 14.24 2.82
N ALA A 42 0.94 14.25 3.49
CA ALA A 42 0.87 14.26 4.94
C ALA A 42 1.35 12.92 5.55
N MET A 43 1.01 11.80 4.91
CA MET A 43 1.49 10.48 5.30
C MET A 43 3.02 10.37 5.14
N GLU A 44 3.58 10.79 4.01
CA GLU A 44 5.03 10.81 3.77
C GLU A 44 5.77 11.66 4.81
N ALA A 45 5.25 12.85 5.10
CA ALA A 45 5.82 13.74 6.11
C ALA A 45 5.80 13.12 7.52
N LEU A 46 4.70 12.43 7.88
CA LEU A 46 4.57 11.72 9.15
C LEU A 46 5.59 10.58 9.27
N ILE A 47 5.76 9.79 8.20
CA ILE A 47 6.74 8.70 8.13
C ILE A 47 8.16 9.25 8.34
N LEU A 48 8.55 10.27 7.57
CA LEU A 48 9.87 10.89 7.68
C LEU A 48 10.12 11.47 9.08
N THR A 49 9.12 12.14 9.65
CA THR A 49 9.23 12.71 11.00
C THR A 49 9.40 11.62 12.06
N THR A 50 8.69 10.50 11.90
CA THR A 50 8.77 9.37 12.83
C THR A 50 10.11 8.67 12.74
N GLN A 51 10.62 8.42 11.53
CA GLN A 51 11.94 7.82 11.31
C GLN A 51 13.06 8.65 11.94
N ARG A 52 13.02 9.98 11.81
CA ARG A 52 14.01 10.87 12.44
C ARG A 52 14.01 10.81 13.97
N ARG A 53 12.89 10.47 14.60
CA ARG A 53 12.78 10.37 16.07
C ARG A 53 13.23 9.02 16.61
N LEU A 54 13.33 8.01 15.75
CA LEU A 54 13.76 6.67 16.10
C LEU A 54 15.28 6.47 15.91
N GLN A 55 15.97 7.44 15.30
CA GLN A 55 17.42 7.52 15.19
C GLN A 55 18.02 8.24 16.41
#